data_AF-A0A957V295-F1
#
_entry.id   AF-A0A957V295-F1
#
_cell.length_a   1.000
_cell.length_b   1.000
_cell.length_c   1.000
_cell.angle_alpha   90.00
_cell.angle_beta   90.00
_cell.angle_gamma   90.00
#
_symmetry.space_group_name_H-M   'P 1'
#
loop_
_entity.id
_entity.type
_entity.pdbx_description
1 polymer ?
#
loop_
_entity_poly.entity_id
_entity_poly.type
_entity_poly.pdbx_seq_one_letter_code
_entity_poly.pdbx_strand_id
1 'polypeptide(L)'
;MSTKPPSMQEVIKRLHDFWAAHGCSIWQPYSEKVGAGTMNPATVLRVLGPEPWNVAYVEPSFRPDDGRYAENPNRMQMHHQYQVILKPDPGNPQELYLSSLEAIGLDRTRHDIRFVEDNWESPALGAWGLGWEVWLDGQEITQFTYFQQSGSLALDPVSVEITYGLDRIVMYLQHKTQVWDIDVDGQHTFAELYRDPEIENCVYEFELADVERMKRLYEIYREEAAACIARGLAIPAHDYVLRQSHTFNLLDARGAIGVTERAKFFADMRSQAKAVSELYVEQRQRQEFPWLANEKGAKETGSEGAGEIAQSPNLQSPLSTPQSFVLELGSEELPAQDVVDGLRQLEEKLAALLAQYKLTYESLRVVGTTRRLTAYVTDLAPMQADEVVERRGPALAQAYDSLNQPTRALEGFARGQGVRLDEIEVRDNYVYAVKRVTGRPAAAVLPDLCLELLNGLRWGKAMRWNSSGIAYSRPLRWIVALYGDQVVPFTWAGVTTGNTSRGPRFADAAARLPAGAFTTFAVAEASSYFDAVAAQGVVIDRDERRQLVEELVRRAAEAVGGAVPDEAALL
;
A
#
# COMPACT_ATOMS: atom_id res chain seq x y z
N MET A 1 -20.45 18.00 -26.43
CA MET A 1 -19.51 18.44 -25.38
C MET A 1 -18.51 19.36 -26.04
N SER A 2 -18.11 20.45 -25.37
CA SER A 2 -17.16 21.43 -25.91
C SER A 2 -15.90 20.73 -26.43
N THR A 3 -15.43 21.09 -27.62
CA THR A 3 -14.20 20.58 -28.24
C THR A 3 -12.93 21.18 -27.63
N LYS A 4 -13.06 22.13 -26.69
CA LYS A 4 -11.93 22.78 -26.03
C LYS A 4 -11.56 21.99 -24.75
N PRO A 5 -10.28 21.67 -24.53
CA PRO A 5 -9.84 21.08 -23.26
C PRO A 5 -10.12 22.02 -22.09
N PRO A 6 -10.33 21.50 -20.86
CA PRO A 6 -10.63 22.34 -19.70
C PRO A 6 -9.47 23.26 -19.35
N SER A 7 -9.77 24.48 -18.89
CA SER A 7 -8.78 25.38 -18.31
C SER A 7 -8.29 24.86 -16.95
N MET A 8 -7.16 25.37 -16.46
CA MET A 8 -6.65 25.01 -15.12
C MET A 8 -7.70 25.27 -14.02
N GLN A 9 -8.40 26.40 -14.10
CA GLN A 9 -9.47 26.76 -13.17
C GLN A 9 -10.63 25.73 -13.21
N GLU A 10 -11.02 25.26 -14.40
CA GLU A 10 -12.05 24.23 -14.52
C GLU A 10 -11.58 22.88 -13.95
N VAL A 11 -10.32 22.50 -14.17
CA VAL A 11 -9.74 21.28 -13.59
C VAL A 11 -9.77 21.33 -12.06
N ILE A 12 -9.30 22.43 -11.46
CA ILE A 12 -9.35 22.65 -10.01
C ILE A 12 -10.79 22.56 -9.48
N LYS A 13 -11.73 23.21 -10.17
CA LYS A 13 -13.15 23.16 -9.78
C LYS A 13 -13.69 21.72 -9.81
N ARG A 14 -13.40 20.96 -10.86
CA ARG A 14 -13.86 19.57 -11.01
C ARG A 14 -13.26 18.65 -9.93
N LEU A 15 -12.00 18.87 -9.55
CA LEU A 15 -11.39 18.14 -8.43
C LEU A 15 -12.03 18.50 -7.09
N HIS A 16 -12.32 19.78 -6.84
CA HIS A 16 -13.07 20.19 -5.64
C HIS A 16 -14.45 19.53 -5.61
N ASP A 17 -15.20 19.59 -6.71
CA ASP A 17 -16.53 18.96 -6.81
C ASP A 17 -16.43 17.44 -6.57
N PHE A 18 -15.46 16.77 -7.21
CA PHE A 18 -15.25 15.33 -7.08
C PHE A 18 -14.95 14.94 -5.63
N TRP A 19 -13.93 15.55 -5.02
CA TRP A 19 -13.52 15.16 -3.67
C TRP A 19 -14.52 15.57 -2.59
N ALA A 20 -15.23 16.70 -2.77
CA ALA A 20 -16.35 17.07 -1.91
C ALA A 20 -17.46 16.02 -1.96
N ALA A 21 -17.80 15.51 -3.15
CA ALA A 21 -18.79 14.45 -3.31
C ALA A 21 -18.35 13.12 -2.67
N HIS A 22 -17.05 12.91 -2.47
CA HIS A 22 -16.48 11.74 -1.78
C HIS A 22 -16.12 12.02 -0.31
N GLY A 23 -16.74 13.03 0.30
CA GLY A 23 -16.68 13.26 1.75
C GLY A 23 -15.48 14.06 2.23
N CYS A 24 -14.69 14.65 1.33
CA CYS A 24 -13.63 15.58 1.72
C CYS A 24 -14.19 16.95 2.08
N SER A 25 -13.67 17.53 3.16
CA SER A 25 -13.78 18.98 3.39
C SER A 25 -12.88 19.71 2.39
N ILE A 26 -13.42 20.71 1.69
CA ILE A 26 -12.61 21.55 0.78
C ILE A 26 -11.90 22.62 1.61
N TRP A 27 -10.59 22.46 1.76
CA TRP A 27 -9.72 23.36 2.51
C TRP A 27 -9.11 24.43 1.59
N GLN A 28 -8.47 25.43 2.19
CA GLN A 28 -7.86 26.53 1.46
C GLN A 28 -6.33 26.42 1.49
N PRO A 29 -5.63 26.97 0.48
CA PRO A 29 -4.19 27.15 0.53
C PRO A 29 -3.75 27.78 1.84
N TYR A 30 -2.62 27.32 2.39
CA TYR A 30 -2.10 27.89 3.63
C TYR A 30 -1.43 29.24 3.34
N SER A 31 -1.53 30.18 4.29
CA SER A 31 -0.99 31.53 4.10
C SER A 31 0.54 31.61 4.23
N GLU A 32 1.18 30.58 4.78
CA GLU A 32 2.64 30.49 4.86
C GLU A 32 3.21 29.78 3.63
N LYS A 33 4.40 30.19 3.18
CA LYS A 33 5.08 29.51 2.07
C LYS A 33 5.50 28.09 2.49
N VAL A 34 4.93 27.10 1.82
CA VAL A 34 5.20 25.68 2.04
C VAL A 34 5.79 25.04 0.78
N GLY A 35 6.62 24.00 0.93
CA GLY A 35 7.20 23.27 -0.20
C GLY A 35 6.32 22.14 -0.77
N ALA A 36 5.24 21.80 -0.05
CA ALA A 36 4.24 20.81 -0.43
C ALA A 36 2.97 20.96 0.42
N GLY A 37 1.84 20.47 -0.11
CA GLY A 37 0.55 20.33 0.59
C GLY A 37 0.64 19.58 1.91
N THR A 38 1.60 18.65 2.03
CA THR A 38 1.88 17.91 3.26
C THR A 38 2.16 18.83 4.45
N MET A 39 2.83 19.97 4.24
CA MET A 39 3.23 20.89 5.31
C MET A 39 2.08 21.74 5.87
N ASN A 40 0.96 21.85 5.14
CA ASN A 40 -0.24 22.53 5.63
C ASN A 40 -0.73 21.82 6.90
N PRO A 41 -1.13 22.55 7.97
CA PRO A 41 -1.65 21.92 9.18
C PRO A 41 -2.88 21.03 8.94
N ALA A 42 -3.64 21.25 7.85
CA ALA A 42 -4.71 20.36 7.42
C ALA A 42 -4.23 18.96 6.98
N THR A 43 -2.93 18.78 6.75
CA THR A 43 -2.29 17.47 6.56
C THR A 43 -1.43 17.11 7.77
N VAL A 44 -0.24 17.71 7.94
CA VAL A 44 0.78 17.22 8.89
C VAL A 44 0.30 17.06 10.33
N LEU A 45 -0.61 17.93 10.79
CA LEU A 45 -1.19 17.83 12.14
C LEU A 45 -2.45 16.96 12.16
N ARG A 46 -3.30 17.01 11.14
CA ARG A 46 -4.58 16.26 11.11
C ARG A 46 -4.43 14.76 10.86
N VAL A 47 -3.32 14.34 10.24
CA VAL A 47 -2.98 12.91 10.14
C VAL A 47 -2.65 12.30 11.51
N LEU A 48 -2.33 13.11 12.53
CA LEU A 48 -2.01 12.64 13.88
C LEU A 48 -3.28 12.27 14.68
N GLY A 49 -3.11 11.35 15.62
CA GLY A 49 -4.18 10.89 16.51
C GLY A 49 -5.24 10.02 15.83
N PRO A 50 -6.26 9.56 16.57
CA PRO A 50 -7.22 8.56 16.09
C PRO A 50 -8.38 9.17 15.28
N GLU A 51 -8.56 10.50 15.28
CA GLU A 51 -9.72 11.13 14.64
C GLU A 51 -9.70 10.96 13.12
N PRO A 52 -10.84 10.61 12.50
CA PRO A 52 -10.96 10.52 11.05
C PRO A 52 -10.87 11.92 10.43
N TRP A 53 -10.33 11.99 9.22
CA TRP A 53 -10.11 13.25 8.51
C TRP A 53 -10.01 13.04 7.00
N ASN A 54 -10.95 13.62 6.26
CA ASN A 54 -10.92 13.66 4.80
C ASN A 54 -10.89 15.12 4.36
N VAL A 55 -9.86 15.51 3.60
CA VAL A 55 -9.68 16.89 3.14
C VAL A 55 -9.11 16.93 1.74
N ALA A 56 -9.50 17.93 0.96
CA ALA A 56 -8.94 18.21 -0.35
C ALA A 56 -8.73 19.71 -0.56
N TYR A 57 -7.64 20.12 -1.20
CA TYR A 57 -7.33 21.54 -1.43
C TYR A 57 -6.23 21.75 -2.47
N VAL A 58 -6.17 22.95 -3.04
CA VAL A 58 -5.00 23.41 -3.81
C VAL A 58 -3.93 23.92 -2.83
N GLU A 59 -2.66 23.64 -3.11
CA GLU A 59 -1.52 24.22 -2.39
C GLU A 59 -0.45 24.75 -3.36
N PRO A 60 -0.33 26.08 -3.52
CA PRO A 60 0.84 26.70 -4.14
C PRO A 60 2.09 26.34 -3.34
N SER A 61 2.99 25.60 -3.98
CA SER A 61 4.16 24.99 -3.35
C SER A 61 5.43 25.64 -3.87
N PHE A 62 6.25 26.15 -2.94
CA PHE A 62 7.45 26.95 -3.19
C PHE A 62 8.72 26.14 -2.92
N ARG A 63 9.51 25.92 -3.97
CA ARG A 63 10.78 25.18 -3.96
C ARG A 63 11.85 26.05 -4.64
N PRO A 64 12.56 26.90 -3.88
CA PRO A 64 13.58 27.80 -4.42
C PRO A 64 14.60 27.13 -5.36
N ASP A 65 15.10 25.95 -4.99
CA ASP A 65 16.06 25.17 -5.80
C ASP A 65 15.53 24.74 -7.19
N ASP A 66 14.21 24.76 -7.37
CA ASP A 66 13.54 24.39 -8.61
C ASP A 66 13.42 25.58 -9.59
N GLY A 67 13.72 26.81 -9.17
CA GLY A 67 13.62 27.99 -10.03
C GLY A 67 14.48 27.93 -11.31
N ARG A 68 13.92 28.30 -12.46
CA ARG A 68 14.63 28.21 -13.77
C ARG A 68 14.43 29.45 -14.67
N TYR A 69 14.23 30.63 -14.09
CA TYR A 69 14.08 31.91 -14.81
C TYR A 69 13.02 31.88 -15.92
N ALA A 70 12.00 31.03 -15.76
CA ALA A 70 10.99 30.73 -16.76
C ALA A 70 11.52 30.25 -18.14
N GLU A 71 12.72 29.65 -18.16
CA GLU A 71 13.33 29.08 -19.36
C GLU A 71 13.12 27.57 -19.47
N ASN A 72 12.79 26.89 -18.36
CA ASN A 72 12.53 25.46 -18.36
C ASN A 72 11.04 25.17 -18.65
N PRO A 73 10.70 24.18 -19.49
CA PRO A 73 9.31 23.88 -19.85
C PRO A 73 8.49 23.23 -18.73
N ASN A 74 9.13 22.66 -17.70
CA ASN A 74 8.46 21.81 -16.69
C ASN A 74 8.84 22.12 -15.23
N ARG A 75 9.81 23.01 -15.01
CA ARG A 75 10.37 23.28 -13.68
C ARG A 75 10.38 24.78 -13.39
N MET A 76 9.93 25.13 -12.20
CA MET A 76 9.71 26.50 -11.71
C MET A 76 9.74 26.49 -10.18
N GLN A 77 10.00 27.65 -9.54
CA GLN A 77 10.09 27.67 -8.07
C GLN A 77 8.72 27.56 -7.40
N MET A 78 7.64 28.06 -8.01
CA MET A 78 6.27 27.89 -7.50
C MET A 78 5.44 27.06 -8.46
N HIS A 79 4.86 25.97 -7.97
CA HIS A 79 3.94 25.10 -8.71
C HIS A 79 2.69 24.80 -7.89
N HIS A 80 1.65 24.28 -8.54
CA HIS A 80 0.36 24.04 -7.92
C HIS A 80 0.17 22.56 -7.64
N GLN A 81 0.07 22.22 -6.36
CA GLN A 81 -0.37 20.90 -5.95
C GLN A 81 -1.89 20.90 -5.77
N TYR A 82 -2.52 19.78 -6.07
CA TYR A 82 -3.82 19.46 -5.47
C TYR A 82 -3.57 18.35 -4.45
N GLN A 83 -3.94 18.59 -3.21
CA GLN A 83 -3.66 17.73 -2.07
C GLN A 83 -4.95 17.07 -1.62
N VAL A 84 -4.89 15.78 -1.33
CA VAL A 84 -5.98 15.01 -0.72
C VAL A 84 -5.42 14.17 0.41
N ILE A 85 -6.11 14.17 1.56
CA ILE A 85 -5.90 13.22 2.64
C ILE A 85 -7.19 12.45 2.86
N LEU A 86 -7.07 11.13 2.94
CA LEU A 86 -8.13 10.21 3.33
C LEU A 86 -7.68 9.45 4.58
N LYS A 87 -8.39 9.64 5.69
CA LYS A 87 -8.06 9.03 6.98
C LYS A 87 -9.33 8.54 7.67
N PRO A 88 -9.50 7.23 7.87
CA PRO A 88 -8.59 6.14 7.46
C PRO A 88 -8.60 5.88 5.94
N ASP A 89 -7.78 4.92 5.48
CA ASP A 89 -7.87 4.34 4.13
C ASP A 89 -9.31 3.89 3.80
N PRO A 90 -9.92 4.36 2.69
CA PRO A 90 -11.29 3.99 2.30
C PRO A 90 -11.41 2.57 1.73
N GLY A 91 -10.31 1.88 1.43
CA GLY A 91 -10.31 0.51 0.88
C GLY A 91 -10.19 0.42 -0.64
N ASN A 92 -10.39 1.53 -1.34
CA ASN A 92 -10.28 1.68 -2.80
C ASN A 92 -9.67 3.04 -3.25
N PRO A 93 -8.64 3.59 -2.56
CA PRO A 93 -8.19 4.96 -2.82
C PRO A 93 -7.52 5.10 -4.20
N GLN A 94 -6.89 4.04 -4.74
CA GLN A 94 -6.36 4.05 -6.09
C GLN A 94 -7.48 4.13 -7.15
N GLU A 95 -8.59 3.43 -6.95
CA GLU A 95 -9.75 3.52 -7.85
C GLU A 95 -10.43 4.89 -7.77
N LEU A 96 -10.55 5.48 -6.58
CA LEU A 96 -11.04 6.85 -6.41
C LEU A 96 -10.14 7.87 -7.14
N TYR A 97 -8.83 7.73 -6.99
CA TYR A 97 -7.86 8.55 -7.72
C TYR A 97 -8.04 8.42 -9.24
N LEU A 98 -8.15 7.20 -9.77
CA LEU A 98 -8.33 6.99 -11.20
C LEU A 98 -9.65 7.57 -11.72
N SER A 99 -10.73 7.45 -10.96
CA SER A 99 -12.00 8.11 -11.28
C SER A 99 -11.92 9.64 -11.21
N SER A 100 -11.08 10.21 -10.34
CA SER A 100 -10.86 11.66 -10.31
C SER A 100 -10.18 12.17 -11.58
N LEU A 101 -9.30 11.37 -12.20
CA LEU A 101 -8.67 11.71 -13.48
C LEU A 101 -9.70 11.71 -14.62
N GLU A 102 -10.64 10.77 -14.61
CA GLU A 102 -11.76 10.76 -15.57
C GLU A 102 -12.66 11.97 -15.38
N ALA A 103 -12.93 12.37 -14.13
CA ALA A 103 -13.77 13.52 -13.81
C ALA A 103 -13.19 14.85 -14.34
N ILE A 104 -11.85 14.97 -14.40
CA ILE A 104 -11.19 16.15 -15.00
C ILE A 104 -11.03 16.04 -16.52
N GLY A 105 -11.37 14.90 -17.13
CA GLY A 105 -11.45 14.72 -18.58
C GLY A 105 -10.39 13.80 -19.19
N LEU A 106 -9.63 13.05 -18.38
CA LEU A 106 -8.68 12.06 -18.89
C LEU A 106 -9.39 10.78 -19.35
N ASP A 107 -9.14 10.35 -20.59
CA ASP A 107 -9.63 9.07 -21.11
C ASP A 107 -8.63 7.95 -20.81
N ARG A 108 -8.84 7.23 -19.70
CA ARG A 108 -7.99 6.12 -19.26
C ARG A 108 -7.86 4.97 -20.25
N THR A 109 -8.75 4.85 -21.25
CA THR A 109 -8.63 3.80 -22.27
C THR A 109 -7.56 4.11 -23.33
N ARG A 110 -7.04 5.34 -23.33
CA ARG A 110 -6.09 5.85 -24.33
C ARG A 110 -4.71 6.14 -23.77
N HIS A 111 -4.54 6.01 -22.46
CA HIS A 111 -3.35 6.43 -21.74
C HIS A 111 -2.80 5.30 -20.87
N ASP A 112 -1.48 5.24 -20.79
CA ASP A 112 -0.77 4.33 -19.92
C ASP A 112 -0.54 4.99 -18.56
N ILE A 113 -1.22 4.47 -17.53
CA ILE A 113 -1.09 4.94 -16.15
C ILE A 113 -0.40 3.87 -15.33
N ARG A 114 0.79 4.19 -14.82
CA ARG A 114 1.62 3.27 -14.04
C ARG A 114 1.80 3.78 -12.61
N PHE A 115 1.72 2.87 -11.65
CA PHE A 115 2.04 3.11 -10.26
C PHE A 115 3.44 2.53 -10.03
N VAL A 116 4.44 3.40 -10.08
CA VAL A 116 5.86 3.05 -9.94
C VAL A 116 6.21 3.19 -8.47
N GLU A 117 6.86 2.18 -7.89
CA GLU A 117 7.26 2.27 -6.48
C GLU A 117 8.11 3.52 -6.25
N ASP A 118 7.68 4.32 -5.27
CA ASP A 118 8.53 5.31 -4.64
C ASP A 118 8.12 5.49 -3.17
N ASN A 119 9.11 5.56 -2.29
CA ASN A 119 8.88 5.74 -0.86
C ASN A 119 9.19 7.17 -0.48
N TRP A 120 8.23 7.82 0.18
CA TRP A 120 8.35 9.22 0.53
C TRP A 120 8.86 9.39 1.97
N GLU A 121 9.84 10.28 2.15
CA GLU A 121 10.31 10.72 3.46
C GLU A 121 10.53 12.24 3.46
N SER A 122 10.08 12.90 4.53
CA SER A 122 10.45 14.28 4.86
C SER A 122 11.25 14.30 6.17
N PRO A 123 12.59 14.37 6.08
CA PRO A 123 13.45 14.41 7.24
C PRO A 123 13.17 15.58 8.18
N ALA A 124 12.77 16.75 7.66
CA ALA A 124 12.49 17.93 8.45
C ALA A 124 11.19 17.82 9.26
N LEU A 125 10.19 17.10 8.74
CA LEU A 125 8.91 16.88 9.43
C LEU A 125 8.90 15.61 10.28
N GLY A 126 9.92 14.76 10.15
CA GLY A 126 9.91 13.41 10.75
C GLY A 126 8.74 12.57 10.25
N ALA A 127 8.35 12.77 8.98
CA ALA A 127 7.24 12.10 8.33
C ALA A 127 7.75 11.16 7.25
N TRP A 128 7.14 9.99 7.12
CA TRP A 128 7.47 9.03 6.06
C TRP A 128 6.30 8.08 5.77
N GLY A 129 6.30 7.54 4.56
CA GLY A 129 5.31 6.59 4.10
C GLY A 129 5.80 5.78 2.90
N LEU A 130 5.01 4.76 2.54
CA LEU A 130 5.24 3.96 1.34
C LEU A 130 4.16 4.29 0.32
N GLY A 131 4.48 4.19 -0.96
CA GLY A 131 3.48 4.30 -1.99
C GLY A 131 4.08 4.27 -3.39
N TRP A 132 3.65 5.22 -4.22
CA TRP A 132 3.97 5.26 -5.63
C TRP A 132 4.09 6.68 -6.16
N GLU A 133 4.99 6.86 -7.12
CA GLU A 133 4.81 7.85 -8.16
C GLU A 133 3.83 7.31 -9.20
N VAL A 134 2.88 8.15 -9.63
CA VAL A 134 1.97 7.83 -10.71
C VAL A 134 2.43 8.50 -11.99
N TRP A 135 2.72 7.68 -13.00
CA TRP A 135 3.20 8.10 -14.30
C TRP A 135 2.09 7.98 -15.34
N LEU A 136 1.89 9.04 -16.13
CA LEU A 136 0.99 9.12 -17.26
C LEU A 136 1.82 9.32 -18.54
N ASP A 137 1.83 8.32 -19.43
CA ASP A 137 2.57 8.34 -20.70
C ASP A 137 4.03 8.83 -20.58
N GLY A 138 4.72 8.41 -19.51
CA GLY A 138 6.12 8.76 -19.27
C GLY A 138 6.35 10.06 -18.48
N GLN A 139 5.30 10.74 -18.02
CA GLN A 139 5.39 11.90 -17.13
C GLN A 139 4.79 11.58 -15.75
N GLU A 140 5.55 11.78 -14.69
CA GLU A 140 5.06 11.71 -13.32
C GLU A 140 4.05 12.85 -13.07
N ILE A 141 2.82 12.50 -12.66
CA ILE A 141 1.71 13.44 -12.47
C ILE A 141 1.18 13.48 -11.03
N THR A 142 1.51 12.50 -10.18
CA THR A 142 0.97 12.41 -8.82
C THR A 142 1.90 11.61 -7.92
N GLN A 143 2.05 12.04 -6.67
CA GLN A 143 2.59 11.22 -5.59
C GLN A 143 1.44 10.61 -4.79
N PHE A 144 1.54 9.32 -4.47
CA PHE A 144 0.58 8.59 -3.67
C PHE A 144 1.32 7.98 -2.47
N THR A 145 0.91 8.27 -1.24
CA THR A 145 1.66 7.91 -0.02
C THR A 145 0.73 7.43 1.09
N TYR A 146 1.02 6.26 1.67
CA TYR A 146 0.43 5.83 2.94
C TYR A 146 1.34 6.22 4.10
N PHE A 147 0.99 7.26 4.84
CA PHE A 147 1.78 7.73 5.97
C PHE A 147 1.88 6.68 7.08
N GLN A 148 3.09 6.24 7.38
CA GLN A 148 3.34 5.40 8.55
C GLN A 148 3.69 6.24 9.78
N GLN A 149 4.25 7.44 9.55
CA GLN A 149 4.67 8.37 10.58
C GLN A 149 4.50 9.82 10.13
N SER A 150 4.15 10.70 11.06
CA SER A 150 4.22 12.16 10.91
C SER A 150 4.70 12.79 12.21
N GLY A 151 5.53 13.83 12.17
CA GLY A 151 6.01 14.48 13.39
C GLY A 151 6.84 13.57 14.29
N SER A 152 7.49 12.54 13.74
CA SER A 152 8.14 11.46 14.51
C SER A 152 7.19 10.59 15.37
N LEU A 153 5.89 10.64 15.10
CA LEU A 153 4.85 9.84 15.75
C LEU A 153 4.27 8.83 14.77
N ALA A 154 4.19 7.56 15.18
CA ALA A 154 3.56 6.53 14.39
C ALA A 154 2.05 6.81 14.25
N LEU A 155 1.52 6.65 13.04
CA LEU A 155 0.10 6.91 12.78
C LEU A 155 -0.76 5.68 13.07
N ASP A 156 -1.92 5.92 13.68
CA ASP A 156 -2.97 4.94 13.87
C ASP A 156 -4.32 5.68 14.02
N PRO A 157 -5.21 5.66 13.00
CA PRO A 157 -5.06 4.94 11.73
C PRO A 157 -4.07 5.62 10.77
N VAL A 158 -3.60 4.84 9.79
CA VAL A 158 -2.78 5.33 8.67
C VAL A 158 -3.63 6.22 7.75
N SER A 159 -3.02 7.27 7.21
CA SER A 159 -3.64 8.20 6.26
C SER A 159 -3.12 7.95 4.85
N VAL A 160 -3.99 8.08 3.86
CA VAL A 160 -3.63 8.08 2.44
C VAL A 160 -3.49 9.52 1.99
N GLU A 161 -2.33 9.86 1.45
CA GLU A 161 -2.05 11.12 0.77
C GLU A 161 -2.02 10.91 -0.74
N ILE A 162 -2.71 11.80 -1.46
CA ILE A 162 -2.71 11.87 -2.91
C ILE A 162 -2.37 13.31 -3.31
N THR A 163 -1.21 13.51 -3.92
CA THR A 163 -0.68 14.84 -4.27
C THR A 163 -0.52 14.94 -5.78
N TYR A 164 -1.45 15.63 -6.41
CA TYR A 164 -1.47 15.84 -7.85
C TYR A 164 -0.56 17.00 -8.22
N GLY A 165 0.28 16.83 -9.25
CA GLY A 165 0.95 17.93 -9.93
C GLY A 165 0.02 18.56 -10.96
N LEU A 166 -0.76 19.58 -10.55
CA LEU A 166 -1.80 20.17 -11.39
C LEU A 166 -1.23 20.71 -12.70
N ASP A 167 -0.10 21.39 -12.64
CA ASP A 167 0.52 22.02 -13.81
C ASP A 167 0.83 20.98 -14.89
N ARG A 168 1.39 19.81 -14.51
CA ARG A 168 1.68 18.70 -15.43
C ARG A 168 0.41 18.06 -16.00
N ILE A 169 -0.57 17.79 -15.14
CA ILE A 169 -1.85 17.21 -15.56
C ILE A 169 -2.58 18.12 -16.56
N VAL A 170 -2.66 19.42 -16.27
CA VAL A 170 -3.33 20.38 -17.14
C VAL A 170 -2.56 20.56 -18.45
N MET A 171 -1.23 20.64 -18.40
CA MET A 171 -0.38 20.66 -19.59
C MET A 171 -0.70 19.47 -20.50
N TYR A 172 -0.83 18.28 -19.92
CA TYR A 172 -1.20 17.06 -20.64
C TYR A 172 -2.60 17.14 -21.25
N LEU A 173 -3.62 17.49 -20.45
CA LEU A 173 -5.02 17.60 -20.90
C LEU A 173 -5.22 18.64 -22.01
N GLN A 174 -4.41 19.70 -22.01
CA GLN A 174 -4.45 20.76 -23.01
C GLN A 174 -3.51 20.53 -24.20
N HIS A 175 -2.80 19.40 -24.23
CA HIS A 175 -1.81 19.04 -25.27
C HIS A 175 -0.73 20.12 -25.46
N LYS A 176 -0.21 20.65 -24.35
CA LYS A 176 0.88 21.63 -24.32
C LYS A 176 2.21 20.93 -24.06
N THR A 177 3.30 21.52 -24.56
CA THR A 177 4.67 20.99 -24.37
C THR A 177 5.45 21.73 -23.28
N GLN A 178 4.91 22.83 -22.78
CA GLN A 178 5.48 23.63 -21.71
C GLN A 178 4.39 24.22 -20.82
N VAL A 179 4.70 24.36 -19.53
CA VAL A 179 3.78 24.90 -18.52
C VAL A 179 3.32 26.33 -18.84
N TRP A 180 4.20 27.13 -19.43
CA TRP A 180 3.94 28.54 -19.76
C TRP A 180 2.77 28.76 -20.73
N ASP A 181 2.44 27.75 -21.53
CA ASP A 181 1.38 27.81 -22.55
C ASP A 181 0.01 27.32 -22.05
N ILE A 182 -0.09 26.93 -20.78
CA ILE A 182 -1.35 26.47 -20.16
C ILE A 182 -2.37 27.61 -20.18
N ASP A 183 -3.58 27.29 -20.63
CA ASP A 183 -4.77 28.13 -20.47
C ASP A 183 -5.28 28.02 -19.02
N VAL A 184 -5.22 29.13 -18.28
CA VAL A 184 -5.52 29.15 -16.84
C VAL A 184 -7.02 29.29 -16.60
N ASP A 185 -7.68 30.21 -17.29
CA ASP A 185 -9.08 30.62 -17.01
C ASP A 185 -9.94 30.77 -18.29
N GLY A 186 -9.40 30.46 -19.46
CA GLY A 186 -10.03 30.68 -20.76
C GLY A 186 -9.66 32.00 -21.42
N GLN A 187 -8.92 32.88 -20.73
CA GLN A 187 -8.54 34.23 -21.17
C GLN A 187 -7.02 34.45 -21.08
N HIS A 188 -6.38 33.96 -20.02
CA HIS A 188 -4.97 34.17 -19.72
C HIS A 188 -4.18 32.86 -19.76
N THR A 189 -2.95 32.97 -20.22
CA THR A 189 -1.95 31.92 -20.17
C THR A 189 -1.19 31.92 -18.84
N PHE A 190 -0.59 30.79 -18.49
CA PHE A 190 0.27 30.69 -17.31
C PHE A 190 1.44 31.67 -17.38
N ALA A 191 2.02 31.89 -18.56
CA ALA A 191 3.08 32.88 -18.77
C ALA A 191 2.64 34.30 -18.39
N GLU A 192 1.45 34.73 -18.79
CA GLU A 192 0.93 36.08 -18.50
C GLU A 192 0.74 36.33 -17.01
N LEU A 193 0.53 35.27 -16.22
CA LEU A 193 0.29 35.38 -14.77
C LEU A 193 1.56 35.13 -13.94
N TYR A 194 2.44 34.23 -14.37
CA TYR A 194 3.50 33.68 -13.50
C TYR A 194 4.93 33.84 -14.03
N ARG A 195 5.15 34.28 -15.28
CA ARG A 195 6.50 34.38 -15.84
C ARG A 195 7.38 35.40 -15.12
N ASP A 196 6.90 36.63 -14.99
CA ASP A 196 7.68 37.68 -14.32
C ASP A 196 7.91 37.34 -12.83
N PRO A 197 6.90 36.87 -12.07
CA PRO A 197 7.13 36.35 -10.71
C PRO A 197 8.18 35.23 -10.63
N GLU A 198 8.18 34.27 -11.56
CA GLU A 198 9.21 33.22 -11.59
C GLU A 198 10.61 33.80 -11.76
N ILE A 199 10.79 34.71 -12.73
CA ILE A 199 12.09 35.35 -13.01
C ILE A 199 12.56 36.15 -11.79
N GLU A 200 11.69 36.98 -11.21
CA GLU A 200 12.02 37.80 -10.05
C GLU A 200 12.39 36.95 -8.83
N ASN A 201 11.65 35.87 -8.57
CA ASN A 201 12.00 34.96 -7.48
C ASN A 201 13.34 34.25 -7.76
N CYS A 202 13.61 33.78 -8.98
CA CYS A 202 14.91 33.17 -9.30
C CYS A 202 16.09 34.12 -9.06
N VAL A 203 15.98 35.38 -9.51
CA VAL A 203 17.01 36.40 -9.25
C VAL A 203 17.19 36.60 -7.75
N TYR A 204 16.10 36.70 -6.99
CA TYR A 204 16.20 36.84 -5.54
C TYR A 204 16.83 35.62 -4.86
N GLU A 205 16.30 34.44 -5.14
CA GLU A 205 16.62 33.16 -4.49
C GLU A 205 18.03 32.68 -4.80
N PHE A 206 18.55 32.93 -6.01
CA PHE A 206 19.89 32.49 -6.40
C PHE A 206 20.95 33.56 -6.26
N GLU A 207 20.60 34.85 -6.34
CA GLU A 207 21.60 35.92 -6.47
C GLU A 207 21.54 36.92 -5.32
N LEU A 208 20.36 37.44 -4.98
CA LEU A 208 20.22 38.64 -4.15
C LEU A 208 19.87 38.39 -2.68
N ALA A 209 19.32 37.22 -2.32
CA ALA A 209 18.95 36.95 -0.94
C ALA A 209 20.17 37.08 -0.01
N ASP A 210 20.04 37.97 0.97
CA ASP A 210 21.10 38.30 1.93
C ASP A 210 21.26 37.15 2.94
N VAL A 211 22.35 36.40 2.79
CA VAL A 211 22.64 35.19 3.56
C VAL A 211 22.67 35.46 5.07
N GLU A 212 23.33 36.53 5.51
CA GLU A 212 23.45 36.85 6.94
C GLU A 212 22.08 37.21 7.54
N ARG A 213 21.26 37.94 6.78
CA ARG A 213 19.90 38.27 7.18
C ARG A 213 19.01 37.03 7.23
N MET A 214 19.10 36.14 6.25
CA MET A 214 18.34 34.89 6.24
C MET A 214 18.74 33.99 7.42
N LYS A 215 20.03 33.88 7.74
CA LYS A 215 20.51 33.17 8.94
C LYS A 215 19.92 33.77 10.22
N ARG A 216 19.90 35.11 10.34
CA ARG A 216 19.29 35.78 11.51
C ARG A 216 17.78 35.54 11.59
N LEU A 217 17.07 35.60 10.47
CA LEU A 217 15.63 35.32 10.43
C LEU A 217 15.32 33.88 10.83
N TYR A 218 16.11 32.92 10.36
CA TYR A 218 15.98 31.53 10.77
C TYR A 218 16.06 31.38 12.29
N GLU A 219 17.08 31.97 12.92
CA GLU A 219 17.27 31.91 14.38
C GLU A 219 16.12 32.59 15.13
N ILE A 220 15.63 33.74 14.66
CA ILE A 220 14.47 34.43 15.23
C ILE A 220 13.22 33.54 15.16
N TYR A 221 12.93 32.93 14.01
CA TYR A 221 11.79 32.04 13.87
C TYR A 221 11.94 30.78 14.72
N ARG A 222 13.16 30.26 14.88
CA ARG A 222 13.43 29.13 15.79
C ARG A 222 13.09 29.48 17.23
N GLU A 223 13.51 30.64 17.70
CA GLU A 223 13.23 31.12 19.05
C GLU A 223 11.74 31.33 19.29
N GLU A 224 11.01 31.91 18.33
CA GLU A 224 9.57 32.10 18.42
C GLU A 224 8.79 30.77 18.39
N ALA A 225 9.20 29.80 17.56
CA ALA A 225 8.64 28.45 17.58
C ALA A 225 8.81 27.81 18.97
N ALA A 226 10.01 27.87 19.54
CA ALA A 226 10.30 27.35 20.88
C ALA A 226 9.46 28.05 21.96
N ALA A 227 9.31 29.37 21.86
CA ALA A 227 8.49 30.18 22.76
C ALA A 227 6.99 29.81 22.70
N CYS A 228 6.48 29.50 21.52
CA CYS A 228 5.09 29.04 21.32
C CYS A 228 4.89 27.62 21.88
N ILE A 229 5.83 26.71 21.62
CA ILE A 229 5.82 25.34 22.17
C ILE A 229 5.79 25.37 23.70
N ALA A 230 6.66 26.16 24.33
CA ALA A 230 6.74 26.29 25.79
C ALA A 230 5.44 26.83 26.43
N ARG A 231 4.62 27.55 25.64
CA ARG A 231 3.30 28.07 26.06
C ARG A 231 2.13 27.17 25.66
N GLY A 232 2.40 26.02 25.04
CA GLY A 232 1.37 25.10 24.59
C GLY A 232 0.56 25.61 23.40
N LEU A 233 1.14 26.41 22.51
CA LEU A 233 0.49 26.97 21.31
C LEU A 233 0.97 26.25 20.03
N ALA A 234 0.36 25.10 19.70
CA ALA A 234 0.76 24.26 18.58
C ALA A 234 0.69 24.94 17.20
N ILE A 235 -0.43 25.60 16.86
CA ILE A 235 -0.60 26.20 15.53
C ILE A 235 0.38 27.36 15.28
N PRO A 236 0.53 28.35 16.17
CA PRO A 236 1.56 29.38 15.99
C PRO A 236 2.98 28.81 15.94
N ALA A 237 3.28 27.79 16.75
CA ALA A 237 4.58 27.13 16.70
C ALA A 237 4.84 26.49 15.33
N HIS A 238 3.82 25.83 14.75
CA HIS A 238 3.88 25.25 13.41
C HIS A 238 4.20 26.32 12.35
N ASP A 239 3.52 27.47 12.39
CA ASP A 239 3.76 28.56 11.44
C ASP A 239 5.23 29.02 11.44
N TYR A 240 5.83 29.15 12.62
CA TYR A 240 7.25 29.49 12.73
C TYR A 240 8.18 28.36 12.28
N VAL A 241 7.78 27.08 12.40
CA VAL A 241 8.50 25.95 11.79
C VAL A 241 8.45 26.02 10.27
N LEU A 242 7.30 26.38 9.68
CA LEU A 242 7.18 26.57 8.23
C LEU A 242 8.07 27.71 7.72
N ARG A 243 8.09 28.85 8.44
CA ARG A 243 8.97 29.99 8.11
C ARG A 243 10.45 29.62 8.20
N GLN A 244 10.84 28.83 9.20
CA GLN A 244 12.20 28.27 9.28
C GLN A 244 12.52 27.39 8.07
N SER A 245 11.60 26.49 7.71
CA SER A 245 11.78 25.58 6.57
C SER A 245 11.95 26.34 5.26
N HIS A 246 11.12 27.35 5.00
CA HIS A 246 11.27 28.15 3.78
C HIS A 246 12.56 28.99 3.80
N THR A 247 12.93 29.56 4.96
CA THR A 247 14.20 30.30 5.11
C THR A 247 15.41 29.41 4.88
N PHE A 248 15.37 28.16 5.36
CA PHE A 248 16.38 27.15 5.07
C PHE A 248 16.48 26.88 3.57
N ASN A 249 15.35 26.68 2.87
CA ASN A 249 15.36 26.43 1.43
C ASN A 249 15.97 27.61 0.65
N LEU A 250 15.72 28.87 1.07
CA LEU A 250 16.37 30.04 0.47
C LEU A 250 17.88 30.04 0.69
N LEU A 251 18.34 29.67 1.89
CA LEU A 251 19.76 29.55 2.19
C LEU A 251 20.44 28.44 1.37
N ASP A 252 19.74 27.32 1.16
CA ASP A 252 20.23 26.20 0.36
C ASP A 252 20.33 26.58 -1.13
N ALA A 253 19.31 27.25 -1.67
CA ALA A 253 19.31 27.79 -3.04
C ALA A 253 20.44 28.80 -3.29
N ARG A 254 20.78 29.60 -2.29
CA ARG A 254 21.93 30.51 -2.34
C ARG A 254 23.29 29.80 -2.28
N GLY A 255 23.31 28.47 -2.09
CA GLY A 255 24.53 27.69 -1.91
C GLY A 255 25.28 28.06 -0.62
N ALA A 256 24.59 28.60 0.38
CA ALA A 256 25.18 29.14 1.59
C ALA A 256 25.31 28.12 2.73
N ILE A 257 24.78 26.90 2.54
CA ILE A 257 24.71 25.84 3.54
C ILE A 257 25.66 24.70 3.19
N GLY A 258 26.61 24.40 4.08
CA GLY A 258 27.47 23.22 3.96
C GLY A 258 26.77 21.93 4.41
N VAL A 259 27.31 20.76 4.04
CA VAL A 259 26.73 19.44 4.38
C VAL A 259 26.49 19.26 5.89
N THR A 260 27.47 19.62 6.73
CA THR A 260 27.34 19.52 8.20
C THR A 260 26.30 20.49 8.76
N GLU A 261 26.22 21.69 8.18
CA GLU A 261 25.26 22.72 8.60
C GLU A 261 23.83 22.28 8.24
N ARG A 262 23.63 21.71 7.04
CA ARG A 262 22.35 21.15 6.59
C ARG A 262 21.80 20.10 7.57
N ALA A 263 22.65 19.20 8.07
CA ALA A 263 22.24 18.20 9.05
C ALA A 263 21.74 18.83 10.36
N LYS A 264 22.36 19.93 10.81
CA LYS A 264 21.92 20.69 11.98
C LYS A 264 20.56 21.35 11.75
N PHE A 265 20.36 22.01 10.61
CA PHE A 265 19.07 22.60 10.22
C PHE A 265 17.94 21.58 10.26
N PHE A 266 18.15 20.38 9.70
CA PHE A 266 17.15 19.32 9.73
C PHE A 266 16.91 18.75 11.13
N ALA A 267 17.94 18.63 11.97
CA ALA A 267 17.78 18.19 13.34
C ALA A 267 16.94 19.19 14.16
N ASP A 268 17.21 20.50 14.02
CA ASP A 268 16.47 21.56 14.69
C ASP A 268 14.99 21.56 14.27
N MET A 269 14.71 21.56 12.96
CA MET A 269 13.34 21.52 12.45
C MET A 269 12.60 20.24 12.84
N ARG A 270 13.26 19.08 12.77
CA ARG A 270 12.67 17.79 13.18
C ARG A 270 12.30 17.79 14.66
N SER A 271 13.17 18.34 15.51
CA SER A 271 12.92 18.46 16.95
C SER A 271 11.69 19.32 17.24
N GLN A 272 11.58 20.48 16.58
CA GLN A 272 10.44 21.37 16.77
C GLN A 272 9.15 20.80 16.16
N ALA A 273 9.20 20.22 14.97
CA ALA A 273 8.06 19.56 14.33
C ALA A 273 7.50 18.42 15.20
N LYS A 274 8.39 17.64 15.83
CA LYS A 274 8.01 16.62 16.81
C LYS A 274 7.30 17.23 18.01
N ALA A 275 7.89 18.26 18.63
CA ALA A 275 7.29 18.90 19.80
C ALA A 275 5.92 19.54 19.49
N VAL A 276 5.77 20.15 18.31
CA VAL A 276 4.48 20.66 17.81
C VAL A 276 3.46 19.53 17.66
N SER A 277 3.88 18.40 17.09
CA SER A 277 3.02 17.24 16.86
C SER A 277 2.56 16.59 18.16
N GLU A 278 3.46 16.40 19.12
CA GLU A 278 3.14 15.90 20.47
C GLU A 278 2.16 16.82 21.18
N LEU A 279 2.43 18.13 21.17
CA LEU A 279 1.56 19.14 21.76
C LEU A 279 0.17 19.17 21.11
N TYR A 280 0.10 19.07 19.78
CA TYR A 280 -1.16 19.01 19.06
C TYR A 280 -1.98 17.78 19.47
N VAL A 281 -1.36 16.60 19.52
CA VAL A 281 -2.04 15.37 19.97
C VAL A 281 -2.52 15.50 21.42
N GLU A 282 -1.70 16.04 22.32
CA GLU A 282 -2.09 16.30 23.71
C GLU A 282 -3.29 17.25 23.81
N GLN A 283 -3.32 18.32 23.00
CA GLN A 283 -4.46 19.22 22.92
C GLN A 283 -5.73 18.51 22.46
N ARG A 284 -5.66 17.64 21.44
CA ARG A 284 -6.80 16.85 20.96
C ARG A 284 -7.25 15.81 21.99
N GLN A 285 -6.31 15.18 22.69
CA GLN A 285 -6.59 14.21 23.75
C GLN A 285 -7.29 14.86 24.95
N ARG A 286 -6.89 16.09 25.34
CA ARG A 286 -7.59 16.86 26.39
C ARG A 286 -9.04 17.21 26.02
N GLN A 287 -9.35 17.25 24.73
CA GLN A 287 -10.71 17.41 24.21
C GLN A 287 -11.42 16.06 24.02
N GLU A 288 -10.80 14.96 24.45
CA GLU A 288 -11.30 13.59 24.31
C GLU A 288 -11.54 13.18 22.84
N PHE A 289 -10.76 13.72 21.90
CA PHE A 289 -10.86 13.43 20.46
C PHE A 289 -12.30 13.57 19.92
N PRO A 290 -12.84 14.81 19.87
CA PRO A 290 -14.27 15.04 19.67
C PRO A 290 -14.85 14.51 18.36
N TRP A 291 -14.02 14.24 17.34
CA TRP A 291 -14.47 13.74 16.03
C TRP A 291 -14.58 12.22 15.96
N LEU A 292 -14.17 11.47 16.98
CA LEU A 292 -14.43 10.02 17.06
C LEU A 292 -15.93 9.72 17.15
N ALA A 293 -16.74 10.63 17.70
CA ALA A 293 -18.19 10.45 17.81
C ALA A 293 -18.91 10.46 16.45
N ASN A 294 -18.36 11.18 15.45
CA ASN A 294 -18.93 11.27 14.10
C ASN A 294 -18.84 9.95 13.32
N GLU A 295 -17.99 9.01 13.75
CA GLU A 295 -17.87 7.68 13.15
C GLU A 295 -19.10 6.79 13.44
N LYS A 296 -19.78 6.99 14.58
CA LYS A 296 -20.99 6.22 14.93
C LYS A 296 -22.18 6.64 14.05
N GLY A 297 -22.31 7.92 13.74
CA GLY A 297 -23.38 8.43 12.86
C GLY A 297 -23.20 8.06 11.38
N ALA A 298 -21.95 8.04 10.89
CA ALA A 298 -21.66 7.67 9.50
C ALA A 298 -21.80 6.15 9.25
N LYS A 299 -21.51 5.30 10.24
CA LYS A 299 -21.77 3.85 10.16
C LYS A 299 -23.27 3.51 10.11
N GLU A 300 -24.14 4.34 10.69
CA GLU A 300 -25.60 4.12 10.67
C GLU A 300 -26.25 4.52 9.33
N THR A 301 -25.65 5.41 8.53
CA THR A 301 -26.20 5.86 7.24
C THR A 301 -25.48 5.31 6.00
N GLY A 302 -24.39 4.54 6.17
CA GLY A 302 -23.61 3.92 5.09
C GLY A 302 -23.53 2.39 5.16
N SER A 303 -24.33 1.76 6.02
CA SER A 303 -24.40 0.30 6.20
C SER A 303 -25.60 -0.33 5.49
N GLU A 304 -25.96 0.13 4.30
CA GLU A 304 -26.76 -0.66 3.35
C GLU A 304 -25.81 -1.21 2.28
N GLY A 305 -25.15 -2.31 2.65
CA GLY A 305 -24.02 -2.88 1.93
C GLY A 305 -23.03 -3.62 2.82
N ALA A 306 -23.26 -3.64 4.14
CA ALA A 306 -22.85 -4.78 4.96
C ALA A 306 -23.67 -5.97 4.46
N GLY A 307 -23.14 -6.61 3.40
CA GLY A 307 -23.62 -7.90 2.93
C GLY A 307 -23.87 -8.74 4.16
N GLU A 308 -25.07 -9.36 4.17
CA GLU A 308 -25.49 -10.36 5.13
C GLU A 308 -24.26 -11.07 5.67
N ILE A 309 -24.18 -11.22 7.00
CA ILE A 309 -23.30 -12.22 7.60
C ILE A 309 -23.69 -13.51 6.88
N ALA A 310 -22.93 -13.84 5.83
CA ALA A 310 -23.07 -15.07 5.13
C ALA A 310 -22.85 -16.08 6.23
N GLN A 311 -23.95 -16.75 6.56
CA GLN A 311 -23.96 -17.91 7.43
C GLN A 311 -22.68 -18.69 7.14
N SER A 312 -21.93 -19.02 8.19
CA SER A 312 -20.73 -19.84 8.11
C SER A 312 -20.90 -20.81 6.94
N PRO A 313 -20.07 -20.73 5.87
CA PRO A 313 -20.27 -21.63 4.75
C PRO A 313 -20.29 -23.01 5.35
N ASN A 314 -21.39 -23.72 5.08
CA ASN A 314 -21.74 -25.04 5.59
C ASN A 314 -20.47 -25.83 5.88
N LEU A 315 -20.42 -26.57 6.99
CA LEU A 315 -19.49 -27.68 7.18
C LEU A 315 -19.49 -28.51 5.89
N GLN A 316 -18.55 -28.21 4.98
CA GLN A 316 -18.53 -28.77 3.65
C GLN A 316 -18.12 -30.22 3.82
N SER A 317 -18.89 -31.12 3.20
CA SER A 317 -18.59 -32.54 3.21
C SER A 317 -17.15 -32.74 2.74
N PRO A 318 -16.34 -33.54 3.47
CA PRO A 318 -14.97 -33.81 3.06
C PRO A 318 -14.94 -34.33 1.63
N LEU A 319 -14.13 -33.69 0.78
CA LEU A 319 -13.85 -34.20 -0.56
C LEU A 319 -13.19 -35.59 -0.43
N SER A 320 -13.52 -36.50 -1.33
CA SER A 320 -13.05 -37.90 -1.27
C SER A 320 -11.92 -38.21 -2.25
N THR A 321 -11.64 -37.30 -3.18
CA THR A 321 -10.59 -37.44 -4.20
C THR A 321 -9.60 -36.28 -4.08
N PRO A 322 -8.35 -36.44 -4.54
CA PRO A 322 -7.45 -35.32 -4.74
C PRO A 322 -8.08 -34.25 -5.63
N GLN A 323 -7.81 -32.98 -5.32
CA GLN A 323 -8.35 -31.82 -6.02
C GLN A 323 -7.27 -30.74 -6.10
N SER A 324 -7.41 -29.81 -7.05
CA SER A 324 -6.55 -28.63 -7.08
C SER A 324 -6.82 -27.70 -5.90
N PHE A 325 -5.79 -27.02 -5.42
CA PHE A 325 -5.90 -25.93 -4.46
C PHE A 325 -5.27 -24.66 -5.04
N VAL A 326 -5.93 -23.51 -4.87
CA VAL A 326 -5.39 -22.21 -5.26
C VAL A 326 -5.49 -21.22 -4.11
N LEU A 327 -4.43 -20.44 -3.92
CA LEU A 327 -4.37 -19.28 -3.04
C LEU A 327 -3.87 -18.08 -3.85
N GLU A 328 -4.73 -17.09 -4.04
CA GLU A 328 -4.41 -15.79 -4.64
C GLU A 328 -4.42 -14.70 -3.57
N LEU A 329 -3.35 -13.91 -3.52
CA LEU A 329 -3.24 -12.69 -2.72
C LEU A 329 -3.28 -11.49 -3.65
N GLY A 330 -4.37 -10.74 -3.58
CA GLY A 330 -4.59 -9.56 -4.40
C GLY A 330 -4.33 -8.26 -3.66
N SER A 331 -3.43 -7.43 -4.17
CA SER A 331 -3.01 -6.18 -3.53
C SER A 331 -3.01 -5.01 -4.50
N GLU A 332 -2.81 -3.81 -3.95
CA GLU A 332 -2.28 -2.67 -4.71
C GLU A 332 -0.87 -2.99 -5.25
N GLU A 333 -0.35 -2.17 -6.18
CA GLU A 333 0.87 -2.49 -6.95
C GLU A 333 2.10 -2.73 -6.07
N LEU A 334 2.50 -3.99 -5.97
CA LEU A 334 3.74 -4.43 -5.35
C LEU A 334 4.95 -3.92 -6.14
N PRO A 335 6.02 -3.54 -5.43
CA PRO A 335 7.35 -3.41 -6.01
C PRO A 335 7.76 -4.62 -6.84
N ALA A 336 8.51 -4.40 -7.92
CA ALA A 336 8.97 -5.48 -8.78
C ALA A 336 9.79 -6.54 -8.00
N GLN A 337 10.65 -6.08 -7.09
CA GLN A 337 11.45 -6.98 -6.25
C GLN A 337 10.60 -7.74 -5.23
N ASP A 338 9.59 -7.09 -4.64
CA ASP A 338 8.66 -7.75 -3.73
C ASP A 338 7.83 -8.83 -4.44
N VAL A 339 7.48 -8.66 -5.72
CA VAL A 339 6.86 -9.75 -6.48
C VAL A 339 7.80 -10.97 -6.51
N VAL A 340 9.07 -10.78 -6.88
CA VAL A 340 10.05 -11.88 -6.95
C VAL A 340 10.23 -12.56 -5.59
N ASP A 341 10.42 -11.77 -4.54
CA ASP A 341 10.62 -12.28 -3.18
C ASP A 341 9.35 -12.94 -2.62
N GLY A 342 8.17 -12.41 -2.94
CA GLY A 342 6.88 -12.98 -2.57
C GLY A 342 6.64 -14.34 -3.21
N LEU A 343 6.90 -14.49 -4.51
CA LEU A 343 6.76 -15.77 -5.23
C LEU A 343 7.68 -16.84 -4.64
N ARG A 344 8.96 -16.52 -4.43
CA ARG A 344 9.92 -17.43 -3.80
C ARG A 344 9.48 -17.84 -2.40
N GLN A 345 9.06 -16.88 -1.57
CA GLN A 345 8.62 -17.17 -0.20
C GLN A 345 7.37 -18.04 -0.17
N LEU A 346 6.40 -17.79 -1.06
CA LEU A 346 5.20 -18.60 -1.17
C LEU A 346 5.56 -20.04 -1.56
N GLU A 347 6.43 -20.23 -2.55
CA GLU A 347 6.87 -21.55 -2.99
C GLU A 347 7.56 -22.35 -1.87
N GLU A 348 8.61 -21.76 -1.26
CA GLU A 348 9.40 -22.42 -0.21
C GLU A 348 8.55 -22.73 1.04
N LYS A 349 7.77 -21.75 1.52
CA LYS A 349 7.00 -21.90 2.75
C LYS A 349 5.78 -22.79 2.57
N LEU A 350 5.07 -22.69 1.44
CA LEU A 350 3.92 -23.54 1.19
C LEU A 350 4.35 -25.00 1.03
N ALA A 351 5.44 -25.28 0.31
CA ALA A 351 5.98 -26.64 0.22
C ALA A 351 6.35 -27.21 1.61
N ALA A 352 7.04 -26.41 2.45
CA ALA A 352 7.38 -26.81 3.81
C ALA A 352 6.13 -27.05 4.68
N LEU A 353 5.12 -26.20 4.56
CA LEU A 353 3.87 -26.33 5.31
C LEU A 353 3.03 -27.52 4.84
N LEU A 354 2.91 -27.77 3.54
CA LEU A 354 2.23 -28.96 3.02
C LEU A 354 2.88 -30.24 3.56
N ALA A 355 4.22 -30.28 3.64
CA ALA A 355 4.94 -31.38 4.27
C ALA A 355 4.69 -31.48 5.79
N GLN A 356 4.74 -30.36 6.52
CA GLN A 356 4.43 -30.30 7.96
C GLN A 356 3.01 -30.79 8.27
N TYR A 357 2.05 -30.38 7.46
CA TYR A 357 0.64 -30.79 7.54
C TYR A 357 0.40 -32.15 6.88
N LYS A 358 1.42 -32.82 6.34
CA LYS A 358 1.34 -34.16 5.75
C LYS A 358 0.29 -34.28 4.65
N LEU A 359 0.14 -33.21 3.88
CA LEU A 359 -0.73 -33.18 2.70
C LEU A 359 0.14 -33.46 1.47
N THR A 360 -0.08 -34.62 0.84
CA THR A 360 0.59 -34.96 -0.41
C THR A 360 -0.06 -34.24 -1.58
N TYR A 361 0.73 -33.90 -2.59
CA TYR A 361 0.30 -33.24 -3.81
C TYR A 361 1.21 -33.66 -4.97
N GLU A 362 0.78 -33.41 -6.21
CA GLU A 362 1.57 -33.74 -7.40
C GLU A 362 2.54 -32.61 -7.77
N SER A 363 2.04 -31.38 -7.90
CA SER A 363 2.86 -30.22 -8.25
C SER A 363 2.46 -28.95 -7.50
N LEU A 364 3.41 -28.03 -7.34
CA LEU A 364 3.22 -26.69 -6.80
C LEU A 364 3.75 -25.70 -7.84
N ARG A 365 2.90 -24.79 -8.31
CA ARG A 365 3.25 -23.69 -9.21
C ARG A 365 2.96 -22.36 -8.51
N VAL A 366 3.92 -21.44 -8.53
CA VAL A 366 3.75 -20.10 -7.98
C VAL A 366 4.03 -19.05 -9.05
N VAL A 367 3.07 -18.16 -9.29
CA VAL A 367 3.13 -17.13 -10.35
C VAL A 367 2.51 -15.82 -9.88
N GLY A 368 2.80 -14.71 -10.57
CA GLY A 368 2.26 -13.43 -10.14
C GLY A 368 2.56 -12.22 -11.04
N THR A 369 1.84 -11.15 -10.71
CA THR A 369 2.02 -9.80 -11.24
C THR A 369 2.17 -8.83 -10.08
N THR A 370 2.36 -7.53 -10.38
CA THR A 370 2.41 -6.50 -9.33
C THR A 370 1.14 -6.41 -8.48
N ARG A 371 -0.01 -6.91 -8.95
CA ARG A 371 -1.27 -6.87 -8.18
C ARG A 371 -1.71 -8.21 -7.62
N ARG A 372 -1.00 -9.30 -7.93
CA ARG A 372 -1.40 -10.65 -7.52
C ARG A 372 -0.22 -11.58 -7.34
N LEU A 373 -0.20 -12.31 -6.24
CA LEU A 373 0.66 -13.47 -6.04
C LEU A 373 -0.23 -14.70 -5.92
N THR A 374 0.09 -15.78 -6.63
CA THR A 374 -0.73 -16.98 -6.66
C THR A 374 0.12 -18.21 -6.43
N ALA A 375 -0.32 -19.05 -5.48
CA ALA A 375 0.13 -20.44 -5.37
C ALA A 375 -0.97 -21.39 -5.85
N TYR A 376 -0.61 -22.34 -6.68
CA TYR A 376 -1.49 -23.34 -7.27
C TYR A 376 -0.91 -24.73 -7.07
N VAL A 377 -1.68 -25.63 -6.48
CA VAL A 377 -1.28 -27.00 -6.15
C VAL A 377 -2.17 -27.98 -6.89
N THR A 378 -1.60 -28.96 -7.60
CA THR A 378 -2.35 -30.04 -8.26
C THR A 378 -2.43 -31.29 -7.39
N ASP A 379 -3.53 -32.02 -7.53
CA ASP A 379 -3.78 -33.29 -6.83
C ASP A 379 -3.50 -33.25 -5.32
N LEU A 380 -3.90 -32.16 -4.66
CA LEU A 380 -3.79 -32.05 -3.21
C LEU A 380 -4.72 -33.09 -2.55
N ALA A 381 -4.12 -33.94 -1.72
CA ALA A 381 -4.82 -35.04 -1.07
C ALA A 381 -6.01 -34.56 -0.21
N PRO A 382 -7.13 -35.30 -0.19
CA PRO A 382 -8.32 -34.94 0.58
C PRO A 382 -8.14 -35.05 2.09
N MET A 383 -7.10 -35.77 2.53
CA MET A 383 -6.81 -36.08 3.92
C MET A 383 -5.31 -35.95 4.16
N GLN A 384 -4.94 -35.51 5.36
CA GLN A 384 -3.57 -35.65 5.85
C GLN A 384 -3.19 -37.13 5.93
N ALA A 385 -1.92 -37.45 5.72
CA ALA A 385 -1.44 -38.80 5.97
C ALA A 385 -1.51 -39.15 7.46
N ASP A 386 -1.95 -40.38 7.76
CA ASP A 386 -1.95 -40.91 9.12
C ASP A 386 -0.54 -40.90 9.71
N GLU A 387 -0.43 -40.63 11.01
CA GLU A 387 0.82 -40.66 11.74
C GLU A 387 0.86 -41.82 12.70
N VAL A 388 1.98 -42.54 12.69
CA VAL A 388 2.30 -43.54 13.70
C VAL A 388 3.39 -42.96 14.62
N VAL A 389 3.01 -42.56 15.83
CA VAL A 389 3.95 -42.08 16.84
C VAL A 389 4.39 -43.25 17.70
N GLU A 390 5.66 -43.62 17.62
CA GLU A 390 6.25 -44.67 18.45
C GLU A 390 7.05 -44.06 19.59
N ARG A 391 6.77 -44.50 20.82
CA ARG A 391 7.53 -44.13 22.01
C ARG A 391 8.08 -45.38 22.67
N ARG A 392 9.40 -45.41 22.85
CA ARG A 392 10.08 -46.50 23.55
C ARG A 392 9.88 -46.36 25.06
N GLY A 393 9.42 -47.42 25.69
CA GLY A 393 9.21 -47.55 27.12
C GLY A 393 10.30 -48.38 27.79
N PRO A 394 10.01 -48.92 29.00
CA PRO A 394 10.95 -49.72 29.76
C PRO A 394 11.41 -51.01 29.03
N ALA A 395 12.53 -51.58 29.48
CA ALA A 395 12.97 -52.88 28.97
C ALA A 395 11.93 -53.96 29.31
N LEU A 396 11.84 -55.00 28.48
CA LEU A 396 10.83 -56.06 28.61
C LEU A 396 10.83 -56.70 30.01
N ALA A 397 12.02 -56.93 30.58
CA ALA A 397 12.22 -57.48 31.92
C ALA A 397 11.76 -56.54 33.07
N GLN A 398 11.56 -55.26 32.77
CA GLN A 398 11.00 -54.27 33.71
C GLN A 398 9.51 -54.02 33.44
N ALA A 399 9.03 -54.35 32.24
CA ALA A 399 7.65 -54.13 31.81
C ALA A 399 6.70 -55.25 32.25
N TYR A 400 7.19 -56.50 32.33
CA TYR A 400 6.42 -57.66 32.80
C TYR A 400 7.14 -58.36 33.96
N ASP A 401 6.37 -58.86 34.93
CA ASP A 401 6.90 -59.61 36.07
C ASP A 401 7.13 -61.09 35.75
N SER A 402 7.57 -61.87 36.75
CA SER A 402 7.85 -63.30 36.62
C SER A 402 6.62 -64.18 36.34
N LEU A 403 5.40 -63.62 36.42
CA LEU A 403 4.13 -64.25 36.07
C LEU A 403 3.57 -63.71 34.75
N ASN A 404 4.38 -62.96 33.99
CA ASN A 404 4.03 -62.30 32.74
C ASN A 404 2.88 -61.29 32.88
N GLN A 405 2.73 -60.68 34.06
CA GLN A 405 1.76 -59.62 34.33
C GLN A 405 2.39 -58.22 34.14
N PRO A 406 1.62 -57.22 33.67
CA PRO A 406 2.10 -55.84 33.54
C PRO A 406 2.61 -55.29 34.88
N THR A 407 3.81 -54.73 34.90
CA THR A 407 4.32 -54.04 36.10
C THR A 407 3.76 -52.63 36.20
N ARG A 408 3.88 -52.01 37.39
CA ARG A 408 3.57 -50.58 37.57
C ARG A 408 4.36 -49.66 36.63
N ALA A 409 5.54 -50.07 36.19
CA ALA A 409 6.34 -49.31 35.23
C ALA A 409 5.70 -49.31 33.83
N LEU A 410 5.17 -50.46 33.39
CA LEU A 410 4.43 -50.57 32.15
C LEU A 410 3.07 -49.84 32.21
N GLU A 411 2.34 -49.97 33.32
CA GLU A 411 1.07 -49.26 33.53
C GLU A 411 1.24 -47.73 33.55
N GLY A 412 2.28 -47.25 34.24
CA GLY A 412 2.61 -45.82 34.29
C GLY A 412 3.04 -45.29 32.92
N PHE A 413 3.81 -46.09 32.16
CA PHE A 413 4.20 -45.76 30.79
C PHE A 413 2.99 -45.68 29.86
N ALA A 414 2.13 -46.71 29.84
CA ALA A 414 0.92 -46.73 29.00
C ALA A 414 -0.02 -45.56 29.33
N ARG A 415 -0.25 -45.27 30.62
CA ARG A 415 -1.04 -44.11 31.07
C ARG A 415 -0.43 -42.78 30.63
N GLY A 416 0.89 -42.63 30.75
CA GLY A 416 1.61 -41.43 30.33
C GLY A 416 1.59 -41.20 28.81
N GLN A 417 1.48 -42.27 28.01
CA GLN A 417 1.32 -42.19 26.55
C GLN A 417 -0.14 -42.16 26.08
N GLY A 418 -1.10 -42.36 26.99
CA GLY A 418 -2.54 -42.37 26.68
C GLY A 418 -2.98 -43.54 25.79
N VAL A 419 -2.29 -44.68 25.86
CA VAL A 419 -2.60 -45.91 25.11
C VAL A 419 -3.04 -47.02 26.07
N ARG A 420 -3.83 -47.98 25.57
CA ARG A 420 -4.24 -49.14 26.38
C ARG A 420 -3.10 -50.16 26.45
N LEU A 421 -3.06 -50.98 27.50
CA LEU A 421 -2.00 -51.98 27.69
C LEU A 421 -1.96 -53.03 26.57
N ASP A 422 -3.10 -53.32 25.94
CA ASP A 422 -3.22 -54.21 24.78
C ASP A 422 -2.77 -53.57 23.46
N GLU A 423 -2.42 -52.28 23.46
CA GLU A 423 -1.86 -51.53 22.32
C GLU A 423 -0.33 -51.37 22.44
N ILE A 424 0.28 -51.99 23.45
CA ILE A 424 1.73 -51.98 23.65
C ILE A 424 2.37 -53.08 22.80
N GLU A 425 3.35 -52.70 21.99
CA GLU A 425 4.12 -53.62 21.17
C GLU A 425 5.47 -53.95 21.82
N VAL A 426 5.96 -55.18 21.66
CA VAL A 426 7.28 -55.61 22.14
C VAL A 426 8.22 -55.75 20.95
N ARG A 427 9.33 -55.01 20.95
CA ARG A 427 10.37 -55.09 19.92
C ARG A 427 11.76 -54.97 20.58
N ASP A 428 12.72 -55.78 20.15
CA ASP A 428 14.13 -55.72 20.60
C ASP A 428 14.34 -55.57 22.13
N ASN A 429 13.62 -56.36 22.93
CA ASN A 429 13.62 -56.32 24.40
C ASN A 429 13.16 -55.00 25.05
N TYR A 430 12.39 -54.17 24.34
CA TYR A 430 11.70 -53.00 24.89
C TYR A 430 10.21 -53.03 24.55
N VAL A 431 9.40 -52.38 25.39
CA VAL A 431 8.01 -52.08 25.05
C VAL A 431 7.90 -50.76 24.30
N TYR A 432 6.98 -50.67 23.37
CA TYR A 432 6.69 -49.47 22.58
C TYR A 432 5.20 -49.14 22.68
N ALA A 433 4.89 -47.88 22.92
CA ALA A 433 3.55 -47.34 22.70
C ALA A 433 3.47 -46.87 21.25
N VAL A 434 2.60 -47.48 20.46
CA VAL A 434 2.36 -47.15 19.05
C VAL A 434 1.02 -46.44 18.94
N LYS A 435 1.04 -45.11 18.86
CA LYS A 435 -0.17 -44.29 18.74
C LYS A 435 -0.42 -43.96 17.28
N ARG A 436 -1.53 -44.47 16.72
CA ARG A 436 -2.02 -44.07 15.40
C ARG A 436 -2.86 -42.81 15.54
N VAL A 437 -2.43 -41.73 14.91
CA VAL A 437 -3.16 -40.47 14.81
C VAL A 437 -3.73 -40.40 13.41
N THR A 438 -5.05 -40.50 13.30
CA THR A 438 -5.76 -40.38 12.03
C THR A 438 -5.62 -38.96 11.49
N GLY A 439 -5.28 -38.83 10.21
CA GLY A 439 -5.19 -37.55 9.53
C GLY A 439 -6.54 -36.81 9.51
N ARG A 440 -6.50 -35.48 9.47
CA ARG A 440 -7.70 -34.65 9.31
C ARG A 440 -8.01 -34.42 7.82
N PRO A 441 -9.27 -34.12 7.45
CA PRO A 441 -9.59 -33.63 6.12
C PRO A 441 -8.77 -32.39 5.76
N ALA A 442 -8.29 -32.31 4.52
CA ALA A 442 -7.52 -31.17 4.02
C ALA A 442 -8.29 -29.85 4.18
N ALA A 443 -9.57 -29.84 3.83
CA ALA A 443 -10.47 -28.69 4.01
C ALA A 443 -10.52 -28.18 5.46
N ALA A 444 -10.29 -29.05 6.46
CA ALA A 444 -10.31 -28.68 7.87
C ALA A 444 -8.98 -28.13 8.39
N VAL A 445 -7.88 -28.27 7.64
CA VAL A 445 -6.53 -27.82 8.05
C VAL A 445 -5.96 -26.74 7.13
N LEU A 446 -6.47 -26.60 5.91
CA LEU A 446 -6.07 -25.55 4.96
C LEU A 446 -6.23 -24.13 5.52
N PRO A 447 -7.28 -23.76 6.29
CA PRO A 447 -7.36 -22.44 6.90
C PRO A 447 -6.17 -22.13 7.82
N ASP A 448 -5.82 -23.07 8.70
CA ASP A 448 -4.69 -22.93 9.64
C ASP A 448 -3.36 -22.84 8.88
N LEU A 449 -3.18 -23.70 7.87
CA LEU A 449 -2.01 -23.71 6.98
C LEU A 449 -1.85 -22.36 6.26
N CYS A 450 -2.93 -21.81 5.69
CA CYS A 450 -2.89 -20.52 5.01
C CYS A 450 -2.55 -19.38 5.99
N LEU A 451 -3.13 -19.37 7.20
CA LEU A 451 -2.79 -18.36 8.21
C LEU A 451 -1.32 -18.46 8.63
N GLU A 452 -0.79 -19.67 8.83
CA GLU A 452 0.62 -19.90 9.15
C GLU A 452 1.55 -19.43 8.01
N LEU A 453 1.18 -19.72 6.75
CA LEU A 453 1.88 -19.25 5.56
C LEU A 453 1.97 -17.73 5.51
N LEU A 454 0.81 -17.06 5.61
CA LEU A 454 0.71 -15.60 5.44
C LEU A 454 1.40 -14.86 6.60
N ASN A 455 1.26 -15.34 7.84
CA ASN A 455 2.00 -14.79 8.98
C ASN A 455 3.51 -15.06 8.90
N GLY A 456 3.93 -16.03 8.08
CA GLY A 456 5.31 -16.39 7.82
C GLY A 456 6.02 -15.53 6.76
N LEU A 457 5.29 -14.71 5.99
CA LEU A 457 5.84 -13.84 4.96
C LEU A 457 6.65 -12.68 5.55
N ARG A 458 7.74 -12.29 4.90
CA ARG A 458 8.64 -11.21 5.33
C ARG A 458 8.94 -10.30 4.15
N TRP A 459 8.99 -9.00 4.41
CA TRP A 459 9.13 -7.96 3.40
C TRP A 459 10.25 -7.00 3.78
N GLY A 460 10.99 -6.48 2.80
CA GLY A 460 12.07 -5.52 3.05
C GLY A 460 11.55 -4.22 3.65
N LYS A 461 10.51 -3.66 3.02
CA LYS A 461 9.68 -2.58 3.58
C LYS A 461 8.22 -3.05 3.62
N ALA A 462 7.55 -2.80 4.73
CA ALA A 462 6.15 -3.13 4.92
C ALA A 462 5.41 -1.94 5.53
N MET A 463 4.11 -1.92 5.33
CA MET A 463 3.22 -0.87 5.81
C MET A 463 1.96 -1.45 6.42
N ARG A 464 1.38 -0.68 7.34
CA ARG A 464 0.00 -0.85 7.80
C ARG A 464 -0.90 0.06 6.95
N TRP A 465 -2.14 -0.35 6.72
CA TRP A 465 -3.12 0.47 5.99
C TRP A 465 -4.51 0.45 6.63
N ASN A 466 -4.82 -0.56 7.44
CA ASN A 466 -6.11 -0.69 8.10
C ASN A 466 -5.95 -1.08 9.58
N SER A 467 -7.09 -1.20 10.26
CA SER A 467 -7.17 -1.50 11.69
C SER A 467 -6.74 -2.92 12.09
N SER A 468 -6.39 -3.79 11.13
CA SER A 468 -5.87 -5.13 11.47
C SER A 468 -4.49 -5.07 12.11
N GLY A 469 -3.75 -3.99 11.88
CA GLY A 469 -2.38 -3.81 12.36
C GLY A 469 -1.33 -4.71 11.68
N ILE A 470 -1.75 -5.58 10.76
CA ILE A 470 -0.86 -6.45 9.99
C ILE A 470 -0.06 -5.61 9.00
N ALA A 471 1.25 -5.86 8.93
CA ALA A 471 2.14 -5.24 7.97
C ALA A 471 2.32 -6.14 6.74
N TYR A 472 2.23 -5.54 5.56
CA TYR A 472 2.43 -6.21 4.26
C TYR A 472 3.11 -5.23 3.29
N SER A 473 3.63 -5.71 2.16
CA SER A 473 4.35 -4.87 1.20
C SER A 473 3.50 -3.68 0.72
N ARG A 474 2.26 -3.93 0.28
CA ARG A 474 1.27 -2.92 -0.14
C ARG A 474 -0.15 -3.38 0.23
N PRO A 475 -1.15 -2.50 0.40
CA PRO A 475 -2.47 -2.88 0.89
C PRO A 475 -3.06 -4.11 0.20
N LEU A 476 -3.37 -5.15 0.97
CA LEU A 476 -4.10 -6.31 0.49
C LEU A 476 -5.59 -5.98 0.36
N ARG A 477 -6.20 -6.36 -0.76
CA ARG A 477 -7.54 -5.95 -1.20
C ARG A 477 -8.49 -7.11 -1.46
N TRP A 478 -8.00 -8.30 -1.83
CA TRP A 478 -8.82 -9.52 -1.95
C TRP A 478 -7.96 -10.77 -1.74
N ILE A 479 -8.61 -11.87 -1.36
CA ILE A 479 -8.01 -13.20 -1.29
C ILE A 479 -8.95 -14.19 -1.98
N VAL A 480 -8.43 -14.95 -2.95
CA VAL A 480 -9.12 -16.14 -3.47
C VAL A 480 -8.47 -17.36 -2.86
N ALA A 481 -9.26 -18.23 -2.23
CA ALA A 481 -8.76 -19.49 -1.70
C ALA A 481 -9.77 -20.61 -1.97
N LEU A 482 -9.44 -21.53 -2.87
CA LEU A 482 -10.32 -22.63 -3.28
C LEU A 482 -9.61 -23.97 -3.21
N TYR A 483 -10.30 -24.99 -2.71
CA TYR A 483 -9.92 -26.40 -2.79
C TYR A 483 -11.00 -27.16 -3.56
N GLY A 484 -10.73 -27.53 -4.82
CA GLY A 484 -11.79 -27.87 -5.77
C GLY A 484 -12.70 -26.66 -6.00
N ASP A 485 -14.01 -26.83 -5.85
CA ASP A 485 -15.03 -25.77 -5.90
C ASP A 485 -15.32 -25.13 -4.52
N GLN A 486 -14.63 -25.58 -3.47
CA GLN A 486 -14.90 -25.18 -2.09
C GLN A 486 -14.01 -24.02 -1.66
N VAL A 487 -14.61 -22.93 -1.17
CA VAL A 487 -13.87 -21.82 -0.53
C VAL A 487 -13.23 -22.30 0.77
N VAL A 488 -11.92 -22.07 0.91
CA VAL A 488 -11.19 -22.31 2.16
C VAL A 488 -11.38 -21.09 3.07
N PRO A 489 -12.15 -21.19 4.17
CA PRO A 489 -12.61 -20.01 4.88
C PRO A 489 -11.58 -19.50 5.90
N PHE A 490 -10.99 -18.34 5.64
CA PHE A 490 -10.21 -17.60 6.63
C PHE A 490 -10.25 -16.08 6.36
N THR A 491 -9.78 -15.30 7.34
CA THR A 491 -9.60 -13.86 7.22
C THR A 491 -8.16 -13.51 7.58
N TRP A 492 -7.50 -12.73 6.73
CA TRP A 492 -6.15 -12.24 6.99
C TRP A 492 -6.01 -10.76 6.60
N ALA A 493 -5.36 -9.97 7.46
CA ALA A 493 -5.20 -8.52 7.30
C ALA A 493 -6.51 -7.75 7.04
N GLY A 494 -7.63 -8.22 7.62
CA GLY A 494 -8.96 -7.64 7.43
C GLY A 494 -9.64 -8.04 6.12
N VAL A 495 -9.07 -8.96 5.34
CA VAL A 495 -9.64 -9.47 4.09
C VAL A 495 -10.11 -10.91 4.28
N THR A 496 -11.40 -11.16 4.02
CA THR A 496 -11.98 -12.51 4.05
C THR A 496 -11.83 -13.18 2.69
N THR A 497 -11.49 -14.46 2.72
CA THR A 497 -11.36 -15.29 1.52
C THR A 497 -12.69 -15.49 0.79
N GLY A 498 -12.63 -15.54 -0.53
CA GLY A 498 -13.77 -15.93 -1.37
C GLY A 498 -13.33 -16.61 -2.66
N ASN A 499 -14.21 -16.57 -3.65
CA ASN A 499 -13.99 -17.10 -4.99
C ASN A 499 -13.92 -15.99 -6.06
N THR A 500 -13.83 -14.73 -5.65
CA THR A 500 -13.91 -13.56 -6.55
C THR A 500 -12.55 -12.88 -6.63
N SER A 501 -12.04 -12.75 -7.85
CA SER A 501 -10.79 -12.02 -8.17
C SER A 501 -11.11 -10.69 -8.87
N ARG A 502 -10.11 -9.81 -9.00
CA ARG A 502 -10.25 -8.48 -9.63
C ARG A 502 -9.64 -8.43 -11.03
N GLY A 503 -10.28 -7.72 -11.95
CA GLY A 503 -9.78 -7.49 -13.30
C GLY A 503 -8.62 -6.48 -13.37
N PRO A 504 -8.01 -6.31 -14.55
CA PRO A 504 -7.01 -5.27 -14.77
C PRO A 504 -7.65 -3.88 -14.83
N ARG A 505 -6.91 -2.83 -14.46
CA ARG A 505 -7.41 -1.44 -14.46
C ARG A 505 -7.85 -0.91 -15.82
N PHE A 506 -7.33 -1.50 -16.89
CA PHE A 506 -7.79 -1.20 -18.24
C PHE A 506 -9.24 -1.67 -18.46
N ALA A 507 -9.61 -2.83 -17.90
CA ALA A 507 -10.99 -3.31 -17.94
C ALA A 507 -11.91 -2.38 -17.14
N ASP A 508 -11.46 -1.86 -15.99
CA ASP A 508 -12.21 -0.87 -15.20
C ASP A 508 -12.52 0.39 -16.02
N ALA A 509 -11.51 0.92 -16.71
CA ALA A 509 -11.67 2.09 -17.59
C ALA A 509 -12.65 1.83 -18.74
N ALA A 510 -12.56 0.65 -19.38
CA ALA A 510 -13.44 0.28 -20.49
C ALA A 510 -14.90 0.07 -20.04
N ALA A 511 -15.11 -0.39 -18.80
CA ALA A 511 -16.43 -0.69 -18.26
C ALA A 511 -17.22 0.55 -17.81
N ARG A 512 -16.60 1.74 -17.73
CA ARG A 512 -17.24 3.01 -17.31
C ARG A 512 -18.02 2.87 -15.99
N LEU A 513 -17.36 2.27 -15.01
CA LEU A 513 -17.94 1.99 -13.70
C LEU A 513 -18.20 3.29 -12.90
N PRO A 514 -19.04 3.24 -11.85
CA PRO A 514 -19.13 4.33 -10.87
C PRO A 514 -17.77 4.67 -10.25
N ALA A 515 -17.63 5.89 -9.73
CA ALA A 515 -16.37 6.35 -9.15
C ALA A 515 -15.90 5.43 -8.00
N GLY A 516 -14.62 5.02 -8.04
CA GLY A 516 -14.04 4.11 -7.05
C GLY A 516 -14.39 2.63 -7.23
N ALA A 517 -15.19 2.26 -8.24
CA ALA A 517 -15.51 0.87 -8.53
C ALA A 517 -14.46 0.20 -9.44
N PHE A 518 -14.44 -1.13 -9.41
CA PHE A 518 -13.51 -1.98 -10.16
C PHE A 518 -14.23 -3.23 -10.66
N THR A 519 -13.70 -3.82 -11.73
CA THR A 519 -14.19 -5.06 -12.32
C THR A 519 -13.78 -6.27 -11.47
N THR A 520 -14.68 -7.25 -11.39
CA THR A 520 -14.46 -8.50 -10.68
C THR A 520 -14.92 -9.67 -11.53
N PHE A 521 -14.34 -10.84 -11.31
CA PHE A 521 -14.75 -12.10 -11.93
C PHE A 521 -14.69 -13.24 -10.92
N ALA A 522 -15.60 -14.20 -11.07
CA ALA A 522 -15.64 -15.39 -10.22
C ALA A 522 -14.73 -16.49 -10.76
N VAL A 523 -14.10 -17.23 -9.85
CA VAL A 523 -13.39 -18.47 -10.10
C VAL A 523 -14.29 -19.59 -9.58
N ALA A 524 -14.84 -20.39 -10.50
CA ALA A 524 -15.82 -21.41 -10.14
C ALA A 524 -15.18 -22.56 -9.34
N GLU A 525 -14.00 -22.98 -9.76
CA GLU A 525 -13.22 -24.04 -9.11
C GLU A 525 -11.72 -23.75 -9.27
N ALA A 526 -10.89 -24.31 -8.38
CA ALA A 526 -9.45 -24.12 -8.40
C ALA A 526 -8.84 -24.51 -9.77
N SER A 527 -9.31 -25.61 -10.36
CA SER A 527 -8.81 -26.12 -11.64
C SER A 527 -9.00 -25.14 -12.81
N SER A 528 -10.03 -24.28 -12.76
CA SER A 528 -10.33 -23.28 -13.80
C SER A 528 -9.65 -21.94 -13.57
N TYR A 529 -8.80 -21.79 -12.54
CA TYR A 529 -8.25 -20.50 -12.13
C TYR A 529 -7.48 -19.79 -13.26
N PHE A 530 -6.56 -20.49 -13.91
CA PHE A 530 -5.73 -19.88 -14.96
C PHE A 530 -6.56 -19.44 -16.17
N ASP A 531 -7.57 -20.23 -16.55
CA ASP A 531 -8.49 -19.88 -17.64
C ASP A 531 -9.33 -18.64 -17.28
N ALA A 532 -9.82 -18.56 -16.04
CA ALA A 532 -10.60 -17.43 -15.56
C ALA A 532 -9.77 -16.12 -15.55
N VAL A 533 -8.50 -16.19 -15.13
CA VAL A 533 -7.56 -15.05 -15.15
C VAL A 533 -7.19 -14.65 -16.58
N ALA A 534 -6.88 -15.63 -17.43
CA ALA A 534 -6.53 -15.40 -18.83
C ALA A 534 -7.69 -14.78 -19.64
N ALA A 535 -8.94 -15.16 -19.33
CA ALA A 535 -10.14 -14.57 -19.94
C ALA A 535 -10.29 -13.06 -19.66
N GLN A 536 -9.64 -12.54 -18.62
CA GLN A 536 -9.57 -11.09 -18.33
C GLN A 536 -8.40 -10.38 -19.03
N GLY A 537 -7.62 -11.09 -19.86
CA GLY A 537 -6.44 -10.55 -20.53
C GLY A 537 -5.20 -10.45 -19.63
N VAL A 538 -5.17 -11.15 -18.50
CA VAL A 538 -4.04 -11.13 -17.56
C VAL A 538 -3.08 -12.28 -17.87
N VAL A 539 -1.86 -11.94 -18.30
CA VAL A 539 -0.75 -12.90 -18.40
C VAL A 539 -0.06 -12.96 -17.04
N ILE A 540 -0.43 -13.94 -16.22
CA ILE A 540 0.02 -14.05 -14.84
C ILE A 540 1.44 -14.60 -14.70
N ASP A 541 1.83 -15.51 -15.59
CA ASP A 541 3.17 -16.08 -15.60
C ASP A 541 4.19 -15.05 -16.08
N ARG A 542 5.28 -14.92 -15.32
CA ARG A 542 6.30 -13.90 -15.59
C ARG A 542 7.11 -14.22 -16.85
N ASP A 543 7.44 -15.49 -17.08
CA ASP A 543 8.24 -15.90 -18.23
C ASP A 543 7.43 -15.81 -19.52
N GLU A 544 6.16 -16.24 -19.48
CA GLU A 544 5.23 -16.05 -20.60
C GLU A 544 5.05 -14.56 -20.93
N ARG A 545 4.88 -13.71 -19.89
CA ARG A 545 4.74 -12.27 -20.07
C ARG A 545 6.00 -11.63 -20.64
N ARG A 546 7.19 -12.03 -20.18
CA ARG A 546 8.47 -11.55 -20.72
C ARG A 546 8.60 -11.89 -22.20
N GLN A 547 8.35 -13.14 -22.59
CA GLN A 547 8.41 -13.57 -23.98
C GLN A 547 7.42 -12.81 -24.87
N LEU A 548 6.20 -12.56 -24.36
CA LEU A 548 5.21 -11.75 -25.06
C LEU A 548 5.70 -10.31 -25.27
N VAL A 549 6.24 -9.68 -24.23
CA VAL A 549 6.77 -8.31 -24.32
C VAL A 549 7.94 -8.23 -25.29
N GLU A 550 8.88 -9.17 -25.25
CA GLU A 550 10.00 -9.27 -26.20
C GLU A 550 9.51 -9.31 -27.65
N GLU A 551 8.51 -10.14 -27.94
CA GLU A 551 7.94 -10.27 -29.27
C GLU A 551 7.19 -8.99 -29.70
N LEU A 552 6.45 -8.36 -28.80
CA LEU A 552 5.74 -7.10 -29.08
C LEU A 552 6.71 -5.96 -29.36
N VAL A 553 7.79 -5.84 -28.58
CA VAL A 553 8.84 -4.82 -28.77
C VAL A 553 9.56 -5.04 -30.09
N ARG A 554 9.90 -6.30 -30.44
CA ARG A 554 10.51 -6.63 -31.72
C ARG A 554 9.61 -6.24 -32.89
N ARG A 555 8.33 -6.63 -32.86
CA ARG A 555 7.36 -6.25 -33.90
C ARG A 555 7.19 -4.75 -34.04
N ALA A 556 7.12 -4.02 -32.91
CA ALA A 556 7.00 -2.57 -32.92
C ALA A 556 8.23 -1.90 -33.55
N ALA A 557 9.45 -2.39 -33.25
CA ALA A 557 10.68 -1.91 -33.86
C ALA A 557 10.72 -2.21 -35.37
N GLU A 558 10.40 -3.44 -35.78
CA GLU A 558 10.36 -3.84 -37.20
C GLU A 558 9.38 -2.99 -38.02
N ALA A 559 8.22 -2.64 -37.44
CA ALA A 559 7.20 -1.83 -38.10
C ALA A 559 7.68 -0.41 -38.49
N VAL A 560 8.71 0.10 -37.82
CA VAL A 560 9.33 1.41 -38.12
C VAL A 560 10.73 1.29 -38.71
N GLY A 561 11.16 0.06 -39.08
CA GLY A 561 12.51 -0.20 -39.59
C GLY A 561 13.62 -0.06 -38.54
N GLY A 562 13.27 -0.12 -37.26
CA GLY A 562 14.19 -0.08 -36.13
C GLY A 562 14.69 -1.47 -35.72
N ALA A 563 15.68 -1.51 -34.82
CA ALA A 563 16.17 -2.71 -34.17
C ALA A 563 16.10 -2.54 -32.64
N VAL A 564 15.79 -3.61 -31.94
CA VAL A 564 15.78 -3.63 -30.47
C VAL A 564 17.22 -3.80 -29.98
N PRO A 565 17.73 -2.91 -29.11
CA PRO A 565 19.03 -3.10 -28.47
C PRO A 565 19.06 -4.41 -27.67
N ASP A 566 20.16 -5.15 -27.74
CA ASP A 566 20.37 -6.37 -26.95
C ASP A 566 20.80 -6.01 -25.51
N GLU A 567 19.84 -5.49 -24.74
CA GLU A 567 20.02 -5.13 -23.34
C GLU A 567 19.01 -5.87 -22.47
N ALA A 568 19.49 -6.88 -21.75
CA ALA A 568 18.66 -7.71 -20.86
C ALA A 568 17.96 -6.92 -19.74
N ALA A 569 18.36 -5.67 -19.48
CA ALA A 569 17.72 -4.80 -18.49
C ALA A 569 16.46 -4.09 -19.01
N LEU A 570 16.20 -4.12 -20.33
CA LEU A 570 15.02 -3.51 -20.96
C LEU A 570 13.81 -4.45 -21.02
N LEU A 571 13.94 -5.69 -20.54
CA LEU A 571 12.98 -6.79 -20.60
C LEU A 571 12.75 -7.40 -19.21
#